data_AF-A0A3C0PNK6-F1
#
_entry.id   AF-A0A3C0PNK6-F1
#
_cell.length_a   1.000
_cell.length_b   1.000
_cell.length_c   1.000
_cell.angle_alpha   90.00
_cell.angle_beta   90.00
_cell.angle_gamma   90.00
#
_symmetry.space_group_name_H-M   'P 1'
#
loop_
_entity.id
_entity.type
_entity.pdbx_description
1 polymer ?
#
loop_
_entity_poly.entity_id
_entity_poly.type
_entity_poly.pdbx_seq_one_letter_code
_entity_poly.pdbx_strand_id
1 'polypeptide(L)'
;PVQALKVLKTVEVYENGAYAALLPFSGMEMDFSIDFPDSAIGQQSKLLNLANGSFVNELCDSRTFCRYSDVALMQSNGLALGGTLLNAVVVDGAEVLSPGGLRYADEPVRHKMLDAMGDLALAGGPIIGRYVGRRAGHTATNKLLRKLFMDASNFRMIPCDSEVSQRLPGAGLVQNDTRNFVEKRPSF
;
A
#
# COMPACT_ATOMS: atom_id res chain seq x y z
N PRO A 1 0.65 23.31 13.99
CA PRO A 1 -0.49 22.60 13.36
C PRO A 1 -0.03 21.64 12.27
N VAL A 2 -0.55 20.40 12.27
CA VAL A 2 -0.27 19.43 11.20
C VAL A 2 -0.72 20.01 9.86
N GLN A 3 0.13 19.91 8.84
CA GLN A 3 -0.18 20.34 7.47
C GLN A 3 -0.43 19.09 6.62
N ALA A 4 -1.46 19.14 5.77
CA ALA A 4 -1.75 18.12 4.78
C ALA A 4 -1.40 18.63 3.37
N LEU A 5 -0.95 17.74 2.50
CA LEU A 5 -0.64 18.02 1.12
C LEU A 5 -1.88 17.76 0.26
N LYS A 6 -2.51 18.82 -0.25
CA LYS A 6 -3.66 18.70 -1.16
C LYS A 6 -3.18 18.68 -2.61
N VAL A 7 -3.52 17.62 -3.34
CA VAL A 7 -3.27 17.50 -4.78
C VAL A 7 -4.23 18.41 -5.54
N LEU A 8 -3.69 19.25 -6.43
CA LEU A 8 -4.43 20.24 -7.22
C LEU A 8 -4.52 19.88 -8.70
N LYS A 9 -3.54 19.13 -9.23
CA LYS A 9 -3.50 18.65 -10.61
C LYS A 9 -3.12 17.18 -10.66
N THR A 10 -3.56 16.51 -11.71
CA THR A 10 -3.14 15.13 -11.97
C THR A 10 -1.64 15.11 -12.28
N VAL A 11 -0.91 14.26 -11.55
CA VAL A 11 0.50 13.96 -11.80
C VAL A 11 0.62 12.46 -12.00
N GLU A 12 1.32 12.04 -13.05
CA GLU A 12 1.44 10.63 -13.42
C GLU A 12 2.86 10.26 -13.87
N VAL A 13 3.25 9.01 -13.69
CA VAL A 13 4.53 8.45 -14.14
C VAL A 13 4.30 7.06 -14.74
N TYR A 14 5.10 6.75 -15.76
CA TYR A 14 5.20 5.42 -16.36
C TYR A 14 6.64 4.93 -16.19
N GLU A 15 6.80 3.74 -15.62
CA GLU A 15 8.12 3.17 -15.29
C GLU A 15 8.10 1.67 -15.57
N ASN A 16 8.88 1.19 -16.55
CA ASN A 16 9.06 -0.24 -16.83
C ASN A 16 7.74 -1.05 -16.90
N GLY A 17 6.71 -0.48 -17.53
CA GLY A 17 5.38 -1.12 -17.65
C GLY A 17 4.48 -0.97 -16.41
N ALA A 18 4.93 -0.25 -15.38
CA ALA A 18 4.12 0.20 -14.26
C ALA A 18 3.61 1.62 -14.48
N TYR A 19 2.46 1.94 -13.89
CA TYR A 19 1.87 3.27 -13.89
C TYR A 19 1.50 3.68 -12.46
N ALA A 20 1.82 4.92 -12.11
CA ALA A 20 1.43 5.51 -10.83
C ALA A 20 0.95 6.96 -11.04
N ALA A 21 -0.13 7.35 -10.39
CA ALA A 21 -0.66 8.71 -10.48
C ALA A 21 -1.27 9.22 -9.17
N LEU A 22 -1.24 10.54 -8.99
CA LEU A 22 -1.95 11.28 -7.96
C LEU A 22 -2.92 12.24 -8.63
N LEU A 23 -4.20 12.18 -8.25
CA LEU A 23 -5.26 13.02 -8.79
C LEU A 23 -5.90 13.88 -7.68
N PRO A 24 -6.45 15.05 -8.01
CA PRO A 24 -7.26 15.82 -7.08
C PRO A 24 -8.45 15.01 -6.57
N PHE A 25 -8.59 14.93 -5.25
CA PHE A 25 -9.70 14.26 -4.58
C PHE A 25 -9.97 14.93 -3.23
N SER A 26 -11.14 14.70 -2.63
CA SER A 26 -11.57 15.36 -1.37
C SER A 26 -11.10 14.66 -0.08
N GLY A 27 -10.48 13.49 -0.20
CA GLY A 27 -9.90 12.73 0.90
C GLY A 27 -8.67 11.94 0.42
N MET A 28 -8.33 10.85 1.12
CA MET A 28 -7.31 9.91 0.67
C MET A 28 -7.97 8.64 0.14
N GLU A 29 -7.84 8.39 -1.16
CA GLU A 29 -8.34 7.17 -1.80
C GLU A 29 -7.22 6.47 -2.57
N MET A 30 -7.24 5.14 -2.60
CA MET A 30 -6.26 4.34 -3.27
C MET A 30 -6.91 3.32 -4.20
N ASP A 31 -6.58 3.40 -5.48
CA ASP A 31 -6.95 2.44 -6.52
C ASP A 31 -5.69 1.70 -6.96
N PHE A 32 -5.59 0.40 -6.64
CA PHE A 32 -4.39 -0.38 -6.91
C PHE A 32 -4.72 -1.65 -7.68
N SER A 33 -3.92 -1.97 -8.69
CA SER A 33 -3.95 -3.29 -9.34
C SER A 33 -2.57 -3.90 -9.50
N ILE A 34 -2.52 -5.22 -9.39
CA ILE A 34 -1.33 -6.05 -9.59
C ILE A 34 -1.62 -7.11 -10.64
N ASP A 35 -0.55 -7.65 -11.22
CA ASP A 35 -0.61 -8.72 -12.20
C ASP A 35 0.66 -9.55 -12.07
N PHE A 36 0.53 -10.72 -11.45
CA PHE A 36 1.61 -11.66 -11.23
C PHE A 36 1.37 -12.95 -12.01
N PRO A 37 2.45 -13.59 -12.53
CA PRO A 37 2.32 -14.81 -13.33
C PRO A 37 1.85 -16.03 -12.52
N ASP A 38 2.15 -16.08 -11.22
CA ASP A 38 1.72 -17.15 -10.32
C ASP A 38 0.22 -17.02 -10.07
N SER A 39 -0.55 -18.04 -10.46
CA SER A 39 -2.02 -18.04 -10.36
C SER A 39 -2.55 -17.96 -8.93
N ALA A 40 -1.72 -18.29 -7.93
CA ALA A 40 -2.02 -18.06 -6.52
C ALA A 40 -2.20 -16.55 -6.19
N ILE A 41 -1.57 -15.67 -6.97
CA ILE A 41 -1.73 -14.21 -6.88
C ILE A 41 -2.58 -13.71 -8.05
N GLY A 42 -2.11 -13.96 -9.28
CA GLY A 42 -2.77 -13.57 -10.51
C GLY A 42 -2.98 -12.06 -10.64
N GLN A 43 -4.08 -11.70 -11.29
CA GLN A 43 -4.55 -10.32 -11.43
C GLN A 43 -5.49 -9.98 -10.29
N GLN A 44 -5.18 -8.90 -9.58
CA GLN A 44 -6.01 -8.41 -8.47
C GLN A 44 -6.14 -6.90 -8.57
N SER A 45 -7.30 -6.38 -8.18
CA SER A 45 -7.57 -4.94 -8.11
C SER A 45 -8.37 -4.61 -6.87
N LYS A 46 -8.04 -3.48 -6.23
CA LYS A 46 -8.75 -3.00 -5.05
C LYS A 46 -8.81 -1.47 -5.05
N LEU A 47 -10.00 -0.95 -4.79
CA LEU A 47 -10.25 0.46 -4.52
C LEU A 47 -10.59 0.61 -3.03
N LEU A 48 -9.93 1.51 -2.32
CA LEU A 48 -10.14 1.74 -0.90
C LEU A 48 -10.10 3.23 -0.57
N ASN A 49 -11.16 3.72 0.08
CA ASN A 49 -11.12 5.00 0.78
C ASN A 49 -10.39 4.78 2.11
N LEU A 50 -9.29 5.50 2.33
CA LEU A 50 -8.45 5.31 3.51
C LEU A 50 -8.89 6.13 4.73
N ALA A 51 -10.02 6.85 4.66
CA ALA A 51 -10.60 7.49 5.83
C ALA A 51 -11.07 6.47 6.89
N ASN A 52 -11.34 6.94 8.11
CA ASN A 52 -12.13 6.22 9.13
C ASN A 52 -11.62 4.81 9.54
N GLY A 53 -10.30 4.66 9.69
CA GLY A 53 -9.73 3.41 10.21
C GLY A 53 -9.64 2.25 9.21
N SER A 54 -9.95 2.46 7.92
CA SER A 54 -9.77 1.45 6.87
C SER A 54 -8.33 0.90 6.81
N PHE A 55 -7.32 1.71 7.14
CA PHE A 55 -5.95 1.21 7.28
C PHE A 55 -5.84 0.03 8.26
N VAL A 56 -6.42 0.20 9.45
CA VAL A 56 -6.39 -0.80 10.54
C VAL A 56 -7.20 -2.02 10.16
N ASN A 57 -8.39 -1.82 9.61
CA ASN A 57 -9.30 -2.95 9.35
C ASN A 57 -8.98 -3.72 8.06
N GLU A 58 -8.28 -3.09 7.10
CA GLU A 58 -8.13 -3.65 5.75
C GLU A 58 -6.67 -3.87 5.30
N LEU A 59 -5.69 -3.12 5.82
CA LEU A 59 -4.34 -3.14 5.25
C LEU A 59 -3.25 -3.61 6.21
N CYS A 60 -3.32 -3.23 7.49
CA CYS A 60 -2.15 -3.29 8.38
C CYS A 60 -1.65 -4.70 8.70
N ASP A 61 -2.47 -5.73 8.54
CA ASP A 61 -2.12 -7.13 8.77
C ASP A 61 -1.79 -7.90 7.48
N SER A 62 -1.71 -7.23 6.33
CA SER A 62 -1.34 -7.86 5.05
C SER A 62 0.17 -8.09 4.96
N ARG A 63 0.59 -9.35 4.97
CA ARG A 63 2.01 -9.73 4.99
C ARG A 63 2.68 -9.49 3.65
N THR A 64 3.99 -9.26 3.70
CA THR A 64 4.81 -9.26 2.48
C THR A 64 4.79 -10.63 1.83
N PHE A 65 5.00 -10.66 0.52
CA PHE A 65 4.96 -11.89 -0.27
C PHE A 65 6.11 -11.98 -1.27
N CYS A 66 6.51 -13.20 -1.58
CA CYS A 66 7.49 -13.48 -2.62
C CYS A 66 7.17 -14.77 -3.38
N ARG A 67 7.72 -14.87 -4.58
CA ARG A 67 7.65 -16.07 -5.41
C ARG A 67 8.78 -17.00 -5.01
N TYR A 68 8.48 -18.29 -4.85
CA TYR A 68 9.46 -19.31 -4.45
C TYR A 68 10.65 -19.33 -5.42
N SER A 69 10.37 -19.22 -6.73
CA SER A 69 11.37 -19.15 -7.80
C SER A 69 12.37 -17.99 -7.65
N ASP A 70 11.99 -16.89 -6.99
CA ASP A 70 12.84 -15.72 -6.80
C ASP A 70 13.66 -15.81 -5.50
N VAL A 71 13.32 -16.72 -4.57
CA VAL A 71 13.95 -16.80 -3.22
C VAL A 71 15.45 -17.08 -3.32
N ALA A 72 15.85 -18.11 -4.06
CA ALA A 72 17.26 -18.49 -4.18
C ALA A 72 18.09 -17.37 -4.82
N LEU A 73 17.54 -16.70 -5.85
CA LEU A 73 18.18 -15.58 -6.51
C LEU A 73 18.33 -14.38 -5.54
N MET A 74 17.29 -14.03 -4.80
CA MET A 74 17.36 -12.98 -3.77
C MET A 74 18.45 -13.28 -2.73
N GLN A 75 18.46 -14.49 -2.19
CA GLN A 75 19.44 -14.90 -1.18
C GLN A 75 20.88 -14.90 -1.72
N SER A 76 21.08 -15.35 -2.96
CA SER A 76 22.40 -15.31 -3.61
C SER A 76 22.94 -13.89 -3.80
N ASN A 77 22.05 -12.90 -3.90
CA ASN A 77 22.38 -11.47 -3.98
C ASN A 77 22.39 -10.78 -2.60
N GLY A 78 22.36 -11.55 -1.49
CA GLY A 78 22.38 -11.02 -0.13
C GLY A 78 21.06 -10.38 0.33
N LEU A 79 19.95 -10.61 -0.38
CA LEU A 79 18.62 -10.12 -0.05
C LEU A 79 17.78 -11.20 0.64
N ALA A 80 16.77 -10.80 1.41
CA ALA A 80 15.81 -11.71 2.06
C ALA A 80 16.44 -12.82 2.93
N LEU A 81 17.64 -12.61 3.48
CA LEU A 81 18.38 -13.61 4.28
C LEU A 81 17.67 -14.03 5.57
N GLY A 82 16.82 -13.16 6.13
CA GLY A 82 15.96 -13.47 7.28
C GLY A 82 14.55 -13.93 6.90
N GLY A 83 14.28 -14.15 5.61
CA GLY A 83 12.96 -14.56 5.11
C GLY A 83 12.63 -15.99 5.54
N THR A 84 11.43 -16.17 6.09
CA THR A 84 10.88 -17.47 6.49
C THR A 84 9.41 -17.54 6.08
N LEU A 85 8.84 -18.75 6.00
CA LEU A 85 7.41 -18.93 5.76
C LEU A 85 6.52 -18.31 6.84
N LEU A 86 7.09 -17.96 8.01
CA LEU A 86 6.39 -17.35 9.14
C LEU A 86 6.28 -15.83 9.02
N ASN A 87 7.17 -15.18 8.26
CA ASN A 87 7.23 -13.73 8.13
C ASN A 87 6.92 -13.20 6.72
N ALA A 88 6.84 -14.10 5.73
CA ALA A 88 6.41 -13.79 4.38
C ALA A 88 5.45 -14.86 3.84
N VAL A 89 4.53 -14.43 2.98
CA VAL A 89 3.74 -15.32 2.14
C VAL A 89 4.61 -15.77 0.97
N VAL A 90 4.87 -17.05 0.85
CA VAL A 90 5.63 -17.62 -0.27
C VAL A 90 4.67 -18.37 -1.18
N VAL A 91 4.70 -18.05 -2.47
CA VAL A 91 3.86 -18.69 -3.49
C VAL A 91 4.71 -19.45 -4.50
N ASP A 92 4.19 -20.57 -4.99
CA ASP A 92 4.81 -21.35 -6.07
C ASP A 92 3.74 -21.74 -7.09
N GLY A 93 3.62 -20.94 -8.16
CA GLY A 93 2.58 -21.14 -9.17
C GLY A 93 1.16 -20.97 -8.61
N ALA A 94 0.45 -22.08 -8.44
CA ALA A 94 -0.91 -22.11 -7.90
C ALA A 94 -0.96 -22.29 -6.38
N GLU A 95 0.16 -22.67 -5.75
CA GLU A 95 0.21 -23.05 -4.34
C GLU A 95 0.70 -21.91 -3.46
N VAL A 96 0.11 -21.80 -2.27
CA VAL A 96 0.60 -20.92 -1.19
C VAL A 96 1.34 -21.80 -0.19
N LEU A 97 2.66 -21.67 -0.14
CA LEU A 97 3.53 -22.50 0.70
C LEU A 97 3.52 -22.09 2.18
N SER A 98 3.14 -20.83 2.47
CA SER A 98 3.13 -20.34 3.84
C SER A 98 2.02 -21.01 4.67
N PRO A 99 2.34 -21.51 5.88
CA PRO A 99 1.36 -22.13 6.76
C PRO A 99 0.15 -21.23 7.04
N GLY A 100 -1.04 -21.82 6.98
CA GLY A 100 -2.31 -21.09 7.16
C GLY A 100 -2.77 -20.30 5.92
N GLY A 101 -2.04 -20.37 4.80
CA GLY A 101 -2.43 -19.72 3.55
C GLY A 101 -2.44 -18.19 3.63
N LEU A 102 -3.32 -17.56 2.85
CA LEU A 102 -3.54 -16.11 2.87
C LEU A 102 -4.54 -15.73 3.97
N ARG A 103 -4.33 -14.57 4.62
CA ARG A 103 -5.28 -13.97 5.57
C ARG A 103 -6.52 -13.43 4.86
N TYR A 104 -6.34 -12.98 3.63
CA TYR A 104 -7.38 -12.51 2.72
C TYR A 104 -7.09 -13.05 1.32
N ALA A 105 -8.12 -13.38 0.55
CA ALA A 105 -7.93 -13.82 -0.85
C ALA A 105 -7.15 -12.78 -1.68
N ASP A 106 -7.30 -11.49 -1.33
CA ASP A 106 -6.63 -10.35 -1.94
C ASP A 106 -5.48 -9.78 -1.06
N GLU A 107 -4.88 -10.58 -0.16
CA GLU A 107 -3.74 -10.17 0.68
C GLU A 107 -2.56 -9.57 -0.14
N PRO A 108 -2.19 -10.11 -1.32
CA PRO A 108 -1.11 -9.54 -2.13
C PRO A 108 -1.36 -8.09 -2.59
N VAL A 109 -2.54 -7.76 -3.12
CA VAL A 109 -2.84 -6.37 -3.53
C VAL A 109 -2.97 -5.45 -2.32
N ARG A 110 -3.53 -5.93 -1.20
CA ARG A 110 -3.58 -5.17 0.07
C ARG A 110 -2.19 -4.85 0.59
N HIS A 111 -1.25 -5.80 0.54
CA HIS A 111 0.14 -5.54 0.90
C HIS A 111 0.80 -4.51 -0.02
N LYS A 112 0.51 -4.51 -1.34
CA LYS A 112 1.02 -3.46 -2.23
C LYS A 112 0.41 -2.09 -1.98
N MET A 113 -0.84 -2.03 -1.52
CA MET A 113 -1.44 -0.79 -1.03
C MET A 113 -0.78 -0.33 0.28
N LEU A 114 -0.44 -1.25 1.18
CA LEU A 114 0.32 -0.99 2.41
C LEU A 114 1.71 -0.41 2.09
N ASP A 115 2.46 -1.03 1.17
CA ASP A 115 3.74 -0.54 0.64
C ASP A 115 3.60 0.89 0.11
N ALA A 116 2.63 1.12 -0.79
CA ALA A 116 2.40 2.42 -1.40
C ALA A 116 2.01 3.49 -0.37
N MET A 117 1.24 3.13 0.66
CA MET A 117 0.90 4.06 1.74
C MET A 117 2.16 4.47 2.52
N GLY A 118 3.07 3.53 2.80
CA GLY A 118 4.38 3.81 3.41
C GLY A 118 5.24 4.73 2.54
N ASP A 119 5.32 4.47 1.24
CA ASP A 119 6.05 5.31 0.29
C ASP A 119 5.47 6.74 0.20
N LEU A 120 4.15 6.86 0.15
CA LEU A 120 3.45 8.16 0.08
C LEU A 120 3.63 8.98 1.36
N ALA A 121 3.85 8.34 2.52
CA ALA A 121 4.17 9.05 3.76
C ALA A 121 5.49 9.84 3.68
N LEU A 122 6.39 9.49 2.75
CA LEU A 122 7.61 10.26 2.47
C LEU A 122 7.34 11.65 1.88
N ALA A 123 6.09 11.98 1.54
CA ALA A 123 5.68 13.33 1.17
C ALA A 123 5.81 14.36 2.31
N GLY A 124 6.04 13.91 3.56
CA GLY A 124 6.24 14.78 4.71
C GLY A 124 4.95 15.26 5.37
N GLY A 125 3.80 14.75 4.94
CA GLY A 125 2.50 15.01 5.53
C GLY A 125 1.40 14.15 4.89
N PRO A 126 0.20 14.10 5.48
CA PRO A 126 -0.92 13.37 4.91
C PRO A 126 -1.28 13.91 3.53
N ILE A 127 -1.53 13.03 2.56
CA ILE A 127 -1.96 13.42 1.22
C ILE A 127 -3.49 13.45 1.15
N ILE A 128 -4.02 14.52 0.57
CA ILE A 128 -5.42 14.65 0.16
C ILE A 128 -5.44 14.57 -1.36
N GLY A 129 -5.83 13.41 -1.88
CA GLY A 129 -5.78 13.04 -3.28
C GLY A 129 -6.15 11.57 -3.48
N ARG A 130 -6.35 11.18 -4.73
CA ARG A 130 -6.50 9.77 -5.13
C ARG A 130 -5.17 9.28 -5.68
N TYR A 131 -4.63 8.22 -5.09
CA TYR A 131 -3.50 7.49 -5.64
C TYR A 131 -4.00 6.35 -6.54
N VAL A 132 -3.44 6.24 -7.74
CA VAL A 132 -3.70 5.13 -8.67
C VAL A 132 -2.39 4.41 -8.94
N GLY A 133 -2.34 3.11 -8.64
CA GLY A 133 -1.21 2.23 -8.94
C GLY A 133 -1.63 1.09 -9.86
N ARG A 134 -0.88 0.86 -10.94
CA ARG A 134 -1.03 -0.30 -11.83
C ARG A 134 0.33 -0.96 -11.96
N ARG A 135 0.49 -2.14 -11.37
CA ARG A 135 1.79 -2.83 -11.23
C ARG A 135 2.87 -1.93 -10.60
N ALA A 136 2.46 -0.93 -9.83
CA ALA A 136 3.38 0.04 -9.23
C ALA A 136 4.20 -0.61 -8.10
N GLY A 137 5.47 -0.22 -8.00
CA GLY A 137 6.34 -0.54 -6.87
C GLY A 137 7.01 0.72 -6.33
N HIS A 138 7.87 0.57 -5.32
CA HIS A 138 8.50 1.70 -4.62
C HIS A 138 9.16 2.73 -5.55
N THR A 139 9.85 2.28 -6.61
CA THR A 139 10.49 3.17 -7.59
C THR A 139 9.48 4.07 -8.30
N ALA A 140 8.33 3.52 -8.73
CA ALA A 140 7.29 4.29 -9.42
C ALA A 140 6.64 5.30 -8.46
N THR A 141 6.30 4.88 -7.23
CA THR A 141 5.73 5.77 -6.21
C THR A 141 6.69 6.90 -5.83
N ASN A 142 7.98 6.61 -5.67
CA ASN A 142 8.98 7.63 -5.38
C ASN A 142 9.17 8.62 -6.53
N LYS A 143 9.24 8.13 -7.78
CA LYS A 143 9.30 8.99 -8.97
C LYS A 143 8.06 9.89 -9.09
N LEU A 144 6.88 9.37 -8.75
CA LEU A 144 5.65 10.14 -8.71
C LEU A 144 5.73 11.29 -7.70
N LEU A 145 6.17 11.02 -6.46
CA LEU A 145 6.34 12.07 -5.46
C LEU A 145 7.36 13.12 -5.91
N ARG A 146 8.51 12.71 -6.47
CA ARG A 146 9.48 13.65 -7.03
C ARG A 146 8.83 14.54 -8.09
N LYS A 147 8.08 13.95 -9.04
CA LYS A 147 7.38 14.70 -10.09
C LYS A 147 6.32 15.64 -9.52
N LEU A 148 5.59 15.23 -8.47
CA LEU A 148 4.63 16.07 -7.77
C LEU A 148 5.30 17.33 -7.23
N PHE A 149 6.45 17.19 -6.57
CA PHE A 149 7.19 18.28 -5.94
C PHE A 149 7.98 19.17 -6.91
N MET A 150 8.18 18.75 -8.15
CA MET A 150 8.88 19.56 -9.17
C MET A 150 8.10 20.79 -9.62
N ASP A 151 6.77 20.81 -9.45
CA ASP A 151 5.92 21.94 -9.80
C ASP A 151 4.96 22.26 -8.63
N ALA A 152 5.17 23.43 -8.02
CA ALA A 152 4.37 23.91 -6.90
C ALA A 152 2.89 24.14 -7.26
N SER A 153 2.53 24.18 -8.55
CA SER A 153 1.13 24.23 -8.98
C SER A 153 0.40 22.89 -8.89
N ASN A 154 1.12 21.79 -8.66
CA ASN A 154 0.53 20.47 -8.49
C ASN A 154 -0.10 20.24 -7.12
N PHE A 155 0.33 20.98 -6.09
CA PHE A 155 -0.12 20.75 -4.72
C PHE A 155 -0.18 22.04 -3.90
N ARG A 156 -0.85 21.96 -2.74
CA ARG A 156 -0.83 23.03 -1.73
C ARG A 156 -0.83 22.42 -0.34
N MET A 157 -0.01 22.97 0.54
CA MET A 157 -0.09 22.67 1.96
C MET A 157 -1.31 23.36 2.56
N ILE A 158 -2.17 22.60 3.23
CA ILE A 158 -3.35 23.10 3.94
C ILE A 158 -3.25 22.72 5.42
N PRO A 159 -3.75 23.56 6.35
CA PRO A 159 -3.93 23.14 7.73
C PRO A 159 -4.83 21.90 7.80
N CYS A 160 -4.40 20.91 8.59
CA CYS A 160 -5.27 19.79 8.93
C CYS A 160 -6.22 20.23 10.04
N ASP A 161 -7.36 20.81 9.66
CA ASP A 161 -8.45 21.11 10.59
C ASP A 161 -9.22 19.84 11.00
N SER A 162 -10.26 20.01 11.83
CA SER A 162 -11.08 18.90 12.31
C SER A 162 -11.78 18.14 11.18
N GLU A 163 -12.17 18.82 10.10
CA GLU A 163 -12.84 18.22 8.94
C GLU A 163 -11.87 17.39 8.10
N VAL A 164 -10.67 17.94 7.82
CA VAL A 164 -9.61 17.23 7.11
C VAL A 164 -9.15 16.02 7.91
N SER A 165 -8.97 16.17 9.23
CA SER A 165 -8.54 15.08 10.12
C SER A 165 -9.49 13.88 10.07
N GLN A 166 -10.81 14.11 9.98
CA GLN A 166 -11.80 13.04 9.84
C GLN A 166 -11.68 12.25 8.53
N ARG A 167 -11.01 12.81 7.51
CA ARG A 167 -10.83 12.18 6.19
C ARG A 167 -9.47 11.50 6.03
N LEU A 168 -8.64 11.50 7.07
CA LEU A 168 -7.30 10.91 7.04
C LEU A 168 -7.29 9.45 7.50
N PRO A 169 -6.26 8.68 7.09
CA PRO A 169 -5.99 7.36 7.65
C PRO A 169 -5.91 7.39 9.18
N GLY A 170 -6.75 6.59 9.81
CA GLY A 170 -6.81 6.43 11.26
C GLY A 170 -7.74 7.39 12.02
N ALA A 171 -8.50 8.23 11.32
CA ALA A 171 -9.58 8.99 11.93
C ALA A 171 -10.57 8.07 12.68
N GLY A 172 -10.93 8.44 13.91
CA GLY A 172 -11.94 7.72 14.70
C GLY A 172 -11.48 6.39 15.31
N LEU A 173 -10.20 6.01 15.18
CA LEU A 173 -9.68 4.80 15.82
C LEU A 173 -9.64 4.92 17.35
N VAL A 174 -10.08 3.86 18.03
CA VAL A 174 -9.96 3.68 19.47
C VAL A 174 -9.01 2.53 19.80
N GLN A 175 -8.46 2.54 21.01
CA GLN A 175 -7.48 1.52 21.44
C GLN A 175 -8.02 0.08 21.37
N ASN A 176 -9.34 -0.12 21.38
CA ASN A 176 -9.95 -1.44 21.22
C ASN A 176 -9.90 -1.96 19.77
N ASP A 177 -9.79 -1.08 18.76
CA ASP A 177 -9.68 -1.50 17.35
C ASP A 177 -8.39 -2.27 17.10
N THR A 178 -7.36 -2.07 17.94
CA THR A 178 -6.10 -2.81 17.87
C THR A 178 -6.13 -4.15 18.61
N ARG A 179 -7.17 -4.45 19.40
CA ARG A 179 -7.31 -5.74 20.10
C ARG A 179 -7.82 -6.85 19.18
N ASN A 180 -8.62 -6.51 18.17
CA ASN A 180 -9.11 -7.44 17.16
C ASN A 180 -7.98 -8.12 16.36
N PHE A 181 -6.75 -7.60 16.38
CA PHE A 181 -5.57 -8.22 15.76
C PHE A 181 -5.01 -9.42 16.52
N VAL A 182 -5.30 -9.53 17.82
CA VAL A 182 -4.81 -10.64 18.65
C VAL A 182 -5.71 -11.86 18.44
N GLU A 183 -7.02 -11.66 18.31
CA GLU A 183 -8.02 -12.73 18.19
C GLU A 183 -8.17 -13.29 16.76
N LYS A 184 -7.83 -12.52 15.72
CA LYS A 184 -7.82 -13.00 14.32
C LYS A 184 -6.62 -13.87 13.95
N ARG A 185 -5.67 -14.10 14.87
CA ARG A 185 -4.57 -15.03 14.62
C ARG A 185 -5.13 -16.46 14.71
N PRO A 186 -4.95 -17.31 13.68
CA PRO A 186 -5.28 -18.71 13.84
C PRO A 186 -4.52 -19.26 15.05
N SER A 187 -5.21 -20.03 15.89
CA SER A 187 -4.58 -20.86 16.92
C SER A 187 -3.48 -21.69 16.23
N PHE A 188 -2.25 -21.59 16.75
CA PHE A 188 -1.14 -22.42 16.32
C PHE A 188 -1.43 -23.90 16.59
#